data_AF-A0A369LZB1-F1
#
_entry.id   AF-A0A369LZB1-F1
#
_cell.length_a   1.000
_cell.length_b   1.000
_cell.length_c   1.000
_cell.angle_alpha   90.00
_cell.angle_beta   90.00
_cell.angle_gamma   90.00
#
_symmetry.space_group_name_H-M   'P 1'
#
loop_
_entity.id
_entity.type
_entity.pdbx_description
1 polymer ?
#
loop_
_entity_poly.entity_id
_entity_poly.type
_entity_poly.pdbx_seq_one_letter_code
_entity_poly.pdbx_strand_id
1 'polypeptide(L)'
;MKALVVDLDRCNGCFNCQLACKDEHCDNDWSPYALPQPTTGQFWCKVEQKERGRVPVVRVAYTPTFCGMCDDAACMKAAEDGAVYRREDGVVIVDPVKAKGQRQIAEACPLGMVYWNEALDVPQKCTGCSHLMDNGWSEPRCVDVCATGALRYGDLEDFAGELDAASVAEELEGAGSHVYYLNRPKRWIAGTVANRGENEVVIGARVGIFDDGGSCVASLKTDEFGDFKYDECGKRRYRVRIEADGFAPIELEADCTHADVVLDDVLVDQPR
;
A
#
# COMPACT_ATOMS: atom_id res chain seq x y z
N MET A 1 -5.33 -20.62 8.74
CA MET A 1 -4.40 -19.53 9.15
C MET A 1 -5.14 -18.23 8.95
N LYS A 2 -4.96 -17.23 9.81
CA LYS A 2 -5.62 -15.94 9.69
C LYS A 2 -4.85 -15.02 8.75
N ALA A 3 -5.60 -14.30 7.91
CA ALA A 3 -5.06 -13.35 6.95
C ALA A 3 -5.69 -11.97 7.14
N LEU A 4 -4.94 -10.94 6.78
CA LEU A 4 -5.43 -9.56 6.65
C LEU A 4 -5.29 -9.13 5.19
N VAL A 5 -6.41 -8.77 4.57
CA VAL A 5 -6.45 -8.24 3.20
C VAL A 5 -6.68 -6.74 3.24
N VAL A 6 -5.83 -6.01 2.52
CA VAL A 6 -5.83 -4.55 2.40
C VAL A 6 -6.16 -4.18 0.95
N ASP A 7 -7.37 -3.70 0.70
CA ASP A 7 -7.77 -3.12 -0.59
C ASP A 7 -7.44 -1.62 -0.62
N LEU A 8 -6.39 -1.29 -1.36
CA LEU A 8 -5.86 0.08 -1.41
C LEU A 8 -6.73 1.02 -2.25
N ASP A 9 -7.61 0.50 -3.11
CA ASP A 9 -8.55 1.33 -3.88
C ASP A 9 -9.69 1.85 -3.00
N ARG A 10 -10.01 1.13 -1.92
CA ARG A 10 -11.03 1.51 -0.93
C ARG A 10 -10.47 2.34 0.22
N CYS A 11 -9.14 2.46 0.35
CA CYS A 11 -8.53 3.17 1.46
C CYS A 11 -8.54 4.68 1.21
N ASN A 12 -9.31 5.42 2.02
CA ASN A 12 -9.41 6.87 1.92
C ASN A 12 -8.42 7.63 2.84
N GLY A 13 -7.59 6.92 3.60
CA GLY A 13 -6.61 7.55 4.50
C GLY A 13 -7.21 8.27 5.70
N CYS A 14 -8.30 7.76 6.29
CA CYS A 14 -8.88 8.35 7.51
C CYS A 14 -8.06 8.13 8.81
N PHE A 15 -7.05 7.26 8.78
CA PHE A 15 -6.22 6.86 9.93
C PHE A 15 -6.95 6.18 11.10
N ASN A 16 -8.26 5.87 10.98
CA ASN A 16 -9.02 5.22 12.05
C ASN A 16 -8.40 3.89 12.50
N CYS A 17 -7.87 3.08 11.57
CA CYS A 17 -7.21 1.81 11.92
C CYS A 17 -5.97 1.99 12.83
N GLN A 18 -5.18 3.03 12.57
CA GLN A 18 -4.03 3.38 13.39
C GLN A 18 -4.45 3.93 14.75
N LEU A 19 -5.48 4.80 14.77
CA LEU A 19 -6.02 5.38 16.00
C LEU A 19 -6.66 4.31 16.89
N ALA A 20 -7.45 3.40 16.33
CA ALA A 20 -8.10 2.33 17.10
C ALA A 20 -7.08 1.33 17.66
N CYS A 21 -5.98 1.08 16.95
CA CYS A 21 -4.87 0.28 17.48
C CYS A 21 -4.23 0.96 18.71
N LYS A 22 -4.07 2.29 18.66
CA LYS A 22 -3.58 3.09 19.79
C LYS A 22 -4.57 3.08 20.95
N ASP A 23 -5.84 3.29 20.68
CA ASP A 23 -6.91 3.25 21.70
C ASP A 23 -6.96 1.91 22.43
N GLU A 24 -6.83 0.81 21.68
CA GLU A 24 -6.87 -0.55 22.25
C GLU A 24 -5.62 -0.88 23.08
N HIS A 25 -4.43 -0.41 22.68
CA HIS A 25 -3.16 -0.90 23.24
C HIS A 25 -2.37 0.13 24.06
N CYS A 26 -2.61 1.43 23.90
CA CYS A 26 -2.01 2.42 24.80
C CYS A 26 -2.69 2.37 26.16
N ASP A 27 -1.88 2.40 27.22
CA ASP A 27 -2.31 2.34 28.63
C ASP A 27 -3.10 1.06 29.04
N ASN A 28 -3.29 0.12 28.12
CA ASN A 28 -3.95 -1.16 28.36
C ASN A 28 -2.95 -2.32 28.35
N ASP A 29 -2.89 -3.07 29.45
CA ASP A 29 -2.08 -4.28 29.57
C ASP A 29 -2.93 -5.50 29.19
N TRP A 30 -2.49 -6.22 28.16
CA TRP A 30 -3.14 -7.41 27.64
C TRP A 30 -2.27 -8.65 27.88
N SER A 31 -1.52 -8.72 28.98
CA SER A 31 -0.73 -9.90 29.30
C SER A 31 -1.63 -11.16 29.32
N PRO A 32 -1.21 -12.26 28.67
CA PRO A 32 0.15 -12.51 28.15
C PRO A 32 0.39 -12.06 26.70
N TYR A 33 -0.56 -11.43 26.02
CA TYR A 33 -0.47 -11.08 24.59
C TYR A 33 0.45 -9.89 24.32
N ALA A 34 0.34 -8.84 25.12
CA ALA A 34 1.10 -7.62 24.95
C ALA A 34 1.09 -6.75 26.22
N LEU A 35 2.24 -6.13 26.50
CA LEU A 35 2.31 -4.98 27.41
C LEU A 35 1.82 -3.70 26.70
N PRO A 36 1.47 -2.64 27.45
CA PRO A 36 0.99 -1.38 26.89
C PRO A 36 1.91 -0.81 25.81
N GLN A 37 1.32 -0.37 24.70
CA GLN A 37 2.01 0.35 23.64
C GLN A 37 2.29 1.79 24.07
N PRO A 38 3.46 2.38 23.77
CA PRO A 38 3.70 3.80 24.04
C PRO A 38 2.82 4.68 23.15
N THR A 39 2.41 5.85 23.65
CA THR A 39 1.55 6.79 22.90
C THR A 39 2.20 7.25 21.59
N THR A 40 3.52 7.45 21.57
CA THR A 40 4.27 7.93 20.40
C THR A 40 5.37 6.95 19.98
N GLY A 41 5.90 7.11 18.75
CA GLY A 41 7.08 6.40 18.25
C GLY A 41 6.83 4.99 17.71
N GLN A 42 5.83 4.27 18.22
CA GLN A 42 5.44 2.95 17.70
C GLN A 42 4.10 3.01 17.00
N PHE A 43 3.99 2.38 15.82
CA PHE A 43 2.74 2.24 15.09
C PHE A 43 2.58 0.78 14.65
N TRP A 44 1.86 -0.02 15.44
CA TRP A 44 1.63 -1.44 15.13
C TRP A 44 0.70 -1.63 13.92
N CYS A 45 -0.14 -0.63 13.65
CA CYS A 45 -0.73 -0.33 12.35
C CYS A 45 -0.20 1.06 11.94
N LYS A 46 0.57 1.14 10.85
CA LYS A 46 1.17 2.38 10.38
C LYS A 46 0.58 2.75 9.03
N VAL A 47 -0.12 3.87 8.93
CA VAL A 47 -0.63 4.37 7.64
C VAL A 47 0.39 5.33 7.04
N GLU A 48 0.90 5.00 5.86
CA GLU A 48 1.81 5.84 5.10
C GLU A 48 1.06 6.59 4.01
N GLN A 49 1.25 7.90 3.94
CA GLN A 49 0.70 8.75 2.89
C GLN A 49 1.79 9.10 1.90
N LYS A 50 1.48 8.97 0.60
CA LYS A 50 2.36 9.36 -0.49
C LYS A 50 1.63 10.23 -1.49
N GLU A 51 2.10 11.47 -1.63
CA GLU A 51 1.72 12.35 -2.73
C GLU A 51 2.36 11.89 -4.04
N ARG A 52 1.61 12.00 -5.13
CA ARG A 52 1.92 11.42 -6.43
C ARG A 52 1.55 12.38 -7.55
N GLY A 53 2.34 12.38 -8.62
CA GLY A 53 2.21 13.36 -9.71
C GLY A 53 2.73 14.74 -9.31
N ARG A 54 2.22 15.76 -9.99
CA ARG A 54 2.51 17.19 -9.73
C ARG A 54 1.36 18.03 -10.26
N VAL A 55 1.25 19.28 -9.80
CA VAL A 55 0.27 20.23 -10.36
C VAL A 55 0.39 20.26 -11.89
N PRO A 56 -0.73 20.16 -12.64
CA PRO A 56 -2.12 20.16 -12.16
C PRO A 56 -2.68 18.78 -11.73
N VAL A 57 -2.06 17.67 -12.12
CA VAL A 57 -2.58 16.31 -11.83
C VAL A 57 -1.88 15.71 -10.61
N VAL A 58 -2.56 15.75 -9.46
CA VAL A 58 -2.06 15.21 -8.18
C VAL A 58 -2.94 14.05 -7.72
N ARG A 59 -2.31 13.02 -7.16
CA ARG A 59 -2.99 11.93 -6.44
C ARG A 59 -2.35 11.75 -5.07
N VAL A 60 -3.10 11.18 -4.13
CA VAL A 60 -2.60 10.75 -2.83
C VAL A 60 -2.88 9.26 -2.70
N ALA A 61 -1.87 8.49 -2.33
CA ALA A 61 -1.98 7.07 -2.02
C ALA A 61 -1.76 6.85 -0.53
N TYR A 62 -2.58 5.99 0.08
CA TYR A 62 -2.46 5.61 1.49
C TYR A 62 -2.15 4.13 1.57
N THR A 63 -1.18 3.73 2.39
CA THR A 63 -0.81 2.32 2.58
C THR A 63 -0.76 2.01 4.08
N PRO A 64 -1.81 1.35 4.61
CA PRO A 64 -1.78 0.78 5.96
C PRO A 64 -0.84 -0.44 6.00
N THR A 65 0.21 -0.37 6.81
CA THR A 65 1.23 -1.40 6.99
C THR A 65 1.10 -2.04 8.38
N PHE A 66 1.21 -3.37 8.41
CA PHE A 66 1.03 -4.21 9.60
C PHE A 66 2.19 -5.21 9.73
N CYS A 67 2.27 -5.91 10.87
CA CYS A 67 3.12 -7.10 10.95
C CYS A 67 2.62 -8.15 9.94
N GLY A 68 3.52 -8.67 9.10
CA GLY A 68 3.18 -9.65 8.06
C GLY A 68 2.79 -11.04 8.56
N MET A 69 2.92 -11.33 9.86
CA MET A 69 2.62 -12.65 10.46
C MET A 69 3.25 -13.82 9.67
N CYS A 70 4.49 -13.63 9.24
CA CYS A 70 5.14 -14.44 8.22
C CYS A 70 5.29 -15.93 8.60
N ASP A 71 5.18 -16.82 7.61
CA ASP A 71 5.54 -18.25 7.73
C ASP A 71 7.03 -18.43 8.00
N ASP A 72 7.87 -17.62 7.37
CA ASP A 72 9.32 -17.57 7.61
C ASP A 72 9.71 -16.33 8.44
N ALA A 73 9.16 -16.24 9.65
CA ALA A 73 9.33 -15.07 10.52
C ALA A 73 10.78 -14.89 11.00
N ALA A 74 11.50 -13.92 10.45
CA ALA A 74 12.86 -13.56 10.87
C ALA A 74 12.97 -13.19 12.37
N CYS A 75 11.97 -12.46 12.90
CA CYS A 75 11.92 -12.14 14.32
C CYS A 75 11.76 -13.37 15.22
N MET A 76 11.15 -14.45 14.73
CA MET A 76 11.03 -15.71 15.45
C MET A 76 12.34 -16.50 15.45
N LYS A 77 13.07 -16.49 14.33
CA LYS A 77 14.40 -17.10 14.24
C LYS A 77 15.45 -16.40 15.11
N ALA A 78 15.32 -15.08 15.26
CA ALA A 78 16.24 -14.27 16.08
C ALA A 78 15.94 -14.34 17.59
N ALA A 79 14.75 -14.82 17.97
CA ALA A 79 14.33 -14.91 19.35
C ALA A 79 14.95 -16.12 20.05
N GLU A 80 15.33 -15.92 21.31
CA GLU A 80 15.81 -16.97 22.21
C GLU A 80 14.67 -17.43 23.14
N ASP A 81 14.81 -18.62 23.73
CA ASP A 81 13.88 -19.19 24.72
C ASP A 81 12.40 -19.31 24.29
N GLY A 82 12.14 -19.27 22.99
CA GLY A 82 10.79 -19.25 22.44
C GLY A 82 10.02 -17.98 22.80
N ALA A 83 10.74 -16.85 22.92
CA ALA A 83 10.16 -15.53 23.21
C ALA A 83 9.26 -14.99 22.09
N VAL A 84 9.36 -15.56 20.89
CA VAL A 84 8.44 -15.31 19.79
C VAL A 84 7.92 -16.66 19.32
N TYR A 85 6.61 -16.79 19.18
CA TYR A 85 5.98 -18.05 18.81
C TYR A 85 4.81 -17.83 17.84
N ARG A 86 4.47 -18.89 17.10
CA ARG A 86 3.29 -18.91 16.22
C ARG A 86 2.14 -19.58 16.96
N ARG A 87 0.97 -18.96 16.94
CA ARG A 87 -0.29 -19.56 17.39
C ARG A 87 -0.86 -20.51 16.34
N GLU A 88 -1.83 -21.34 16.73
CA GLU A 88 -2.53 -22.26 15.80
C GLU A 88 -3.25 -21.51 14.67
N ASP A 89 -3.74 -20.30 14.97
CA ASP A 89 -4.36 -19.40 14.00
C ASP A 89 -3.34 -18.72 13.06
N GLY A 90 -2.04 -18.94 13.24
CA GLY A 90 -0.98 -18.37 12.41
C GLY A 90 -0.42 -17.04 12.88
N VAL A 91 -1.08 -16.38 13.83
CA VAL A 91 -0.59 -15.11 14.38
C VAL A 91 0.72 -15.34 15.12
N VAL A 92 1.76 -14.63 14.72
CA VAL A 92 3.04 -14.60 15.43
C VAL A 92 2.90 -13.68 16.63
N ILE A 93 3.28 -14.10 17.83
CA ILE A 93 3.19 -13.33 19.09
C ILE A 93 4.59 -13.19 19.71
N VAL A 94 4.83 -12.06 20.36
CA VAL A 94 6.01 -11.82 21.21
C VAL A 94 5.55 -11.99 22.65
N ASP A 95 6.12 -12.95 23.37
CA ASP A 95 5.89 -13.14 24.80
C ASP A 95 6.56 -11.99 25.58
N PRO A 96 5.80 -11.12 26.26
CA PRO A 96 6.37 -9.93 26.88
C PRO A 96 7.34 -10.22 28.05
N VAL A 97 7.23 -11.40 28.67
CA VAL A 97 8.09 -11.80 29.78
C VAL A 97 9.41 -12.35 29.25
N LYS A 98 9.34 -13.29 28.31
CA LYS A 98 10.55 -13.94 27.75
C LYS A 98 11.34 -13.02 26.82
N ALA A 99 10.66 -12.14 26.08
CA ALA A 99 11.31 -11.25 25.13
C ALA A 99 12.03 -10.06 25.78
N LYS A 100 11.92 -9.89 27.10
CA LYS A 100 12.55 -8.79 27.81
C LYS A 100 14.08 -8.83 27.64
N GLY A 101 14.66 -7.71 27.23
CA GLY A 101 16.09 -7.56 26.95
C GLY A 101 16.52 -8.04 25.56
N GLN A 102 15.65 -8.68 24.78
CA GLN A 102 16.00 -9.25 23.48
C GLN A 102 15.80 -8.25 22.33
N ARG A 103 16.66 -7.23 22.27
CA ARG A 103 16.59 -6.15 21.26
C ARG A 103 16.70 -6.67 19.81
N GLN A 104 17.44 -7.75 19.60
CA GLN A 104 17.64 -8.37 18.28
C GLN A 104 16.33 -8.82 17.61
N ILE A 105 15.27 -9.10 18.38
CA ILE A 105 13.95 -9.47 17.83
C ILE A 105 13.34 -8.32 17.02
N ALA A 106 13.52 -7.07 17.48
CA ALA A 106 13.05 -5.89 16.78
C ALA A 106 13.89 -5.63 15.52
N GLU A 107 15.21 -5.74 15.64
CA GLU A 107 16.17 -5.49 14.55
C GLU A 107 16.07 -6.53 13.42
N ALA A 108 15.59 -7.73 13.71
CA ALA A 108 15.46 -8.80 12.73
C ALA A 108 14.28 -8.63 11.76
N CYS A 109 13.31 -7.76 12.03
CA CYS A 109 12.13 -7.62 11.18
C CYS A 109 12.47 -6.84 9.89
N PRO A 110 12.43 -7.46 8.69
CA PRO A 110 12.78 -6.76 7.45
C PRO A 110 11.80 -5.63 7.11
N LEU A 111 10.54 -5.75 7.53
CA LEU A 111 9.51 -4.71 7.37
C LEU A 111 9.60 -3.59 8.44
N GLY A 112 10.43 -3.76 9.48
CA GLY A 112 10.53 -2.79 10.58
C GLY A 112 9.26 -2.65 11.44
N MET A 113 8.35 -3.64 11.39
CA MET A 113 7.09 -3.63 12.15
C MET A 113 7.17 -4.27 13.53
N VAL A 114 8.38 -4.64 13.96
CA VAL A 114 8.70 -4.97 15.35
C VAL A 114 9.51 -3.83 15.92
N TYR A 115 8.93 -3.17 16.91
CA TYR A 115 9.50 -1.99 17.57
C TYR A 115 10.18 -2.41 18.86
N TRP A 116 11.23 -1.70 19.25
CA TRP A 116 11.78 -1.81 20.60
C TRP A 116 11.12 -0.77 21.52
N ASN A 117 10.61 -1.20 22.67
CA ASN A 117 10.11 -0.32 23.72
C ASN A 117 11.23 -0.04 24.72
N GLU A 118 11.82 1.15 24.64
CA GLU A 118 12.93 1.57 25.52
C GLU A 118 12.52 1.70 26.99
N ALA A 119 11.23 1.94 27.30
CA ALA A 119 10.78 2.09 28.69
C ALA A 119 10.54 0.76 29.40
N LEU A 120 10.17 -0.28 28.64
CA LEU A 120 9.83 -1.60 29.16
C LEU A 120 10.92 -2.65 28.89
N ASP A 121 11.92 -2.30 28.09
CA ASP A 121 12.97 -3.20 27.58
C ASP A 121 12.40 -4.44 26.87
N VAL A 122 11.34 -4.27 26.07
CA VAL A 122 10.70 -5.38 25.33
C VAL A 122 10.47 -5.02 23.87
N PRO A 123 10.60 -5.97 22.93
CA PRO A 123 10.11 -5.80 21.57
C PRO A 123 8.58 -5.88 21.55
N GLN A 124 7.94 -5.05 20.73
CA GLN A 124 6.50 -4.90 20.61
C GLN A 124 6.08 -4.80 19.14
N LYS A 125 4.92 -5.36 18.81
CA LYS A 125 4.36 -5.33 17.46
C LYS A 125 2.86 -5.64 17.50
N CYS A 126 2.21 -5.52 16.35
CA CYS A 126 0.83 -5.98 16.16
C CYS A 126 0.65 -7.43 16.64
N THR A 127 -0.41 -7.66 17.42
CA THR A 127 -0.79 -8.99 17.95
C THR A 127 -1.98 -9.59 17.20
N GLY A 128 -2.40 -9.00 16.08
CA GLY A 128 -3.67 -9.37 15.43
C GLY A 128 -4.89 -9.17 16.34
N CYS A 129 -4.74 -8.39 17.42
CA CYS A 129 -5.70 -8.29 18.52
C CYS A 129 -6.17 -9.67 19.01
N SER A 130 -5.28 -10.67 19.10
CA SER A 130 -5.63 -12.03 19.51
C SER A 130 -6.34 -12.10 20.86
N HIS A 131 -6.09 -11.14 21.76
CA HIS A 131 -6.80 -11.04 23.03
C HIS A 131 -8.30 -10.80 22.83
N LEU A 132 -8.72 -10.13 21.76
CA LEU A 132 -10.13 -9.96 21.42
C LEU A 132 -10.72 -11.21 20.79
N MET A 133 -9.98 -11.85 19.88
CA MET A 133 -10.43 -13.05 19.18
C MET A 133 -10.71 -14.17 20.19
N ASP A 134 -9.81 -14.32 21.16
CA ASP A 134 -9.95 -15.29 22.26
C ASP A 134 -11.11 -14.95 23.22
N ASN A 135 -11.66 -13.73 23.14
CA ASN A 135 -12.83 -13.25 23.89
C ASN A 135 -14.09 -13.11 23.02
N GLY A 136 -14.15 -13.79 21.88
CA GLY A 136 -15.36 -13.93 21.06
C GLY A 136 -15.62 -12.80 20.05
N TRP A 137 -14.66 -11.91 19.83
CA TRP A 137 -14.72 -10.97 18.71
C TRP A 137 -14.38 -11.67 17.40
N SER A 138 -14.95 -11.19 16.29
CA SER A 138 -14.73 -11.74 14.95
C SER A 138 -13.54 -11.12 14.22
N GLU A 139 -13.14 -9.89 14.57
CA GLU A 139 -12.12 -9.13 13.85
C GLU A 139 -11.36 -8.11 14.72
N PRO A 140 -10.10 -7.77 14.36
CA PRO A 140 -9.31 -6.81 15.10
C PRO A 140 -9.85 -5.39 14.94
N ARG A 141 -9.47 -4.50 15.88
CA ARG A 141 -9.95 -3.11 15.93
C ARG A 141 -9.73 -2.33 14.64
N CYS A 142 -8.62 -2.57 13.93
CA CYS A 142 -8.34 -1.89 12.68
C CYS A 142 -9.38 -2.20 11.58
N VAL A 143 -9.95 -3.40 11.59
CA VAL A 143 -10.96 -3.86 10.64
C VAL A 143 -12.34 -3.37 11.06
N ASP A 144 -12.69 -3.53 12.34
CA ASP A 144 -13.97 -3.08 12.94
C ASP A 144 -14.27 -1.59 12.66
N VAL A 145 -13.25 -0.73 12.74
CA VAL A 145 -13.41 0.72 12.48
C VAL A 145 -13.29 1.11 11.00
N CYS A 146 -13.05 0.17 10.09
CA CYS A 146 -12.79 0.45 8.68
C CYS A 146 -14.10 0.72 7.92
N ALA A 147 -14.56 1.97 7.94
CA ALA A 147 -15.83 2.37 7.33
C ALA A 147 -15.94 2.10 5.80
N THR A 148 -14.82 1.99 5.09
CA THR A 148 -14.80 1.73 3.64
C THR A 148 -14.70 0.24 3.28
N GLY A 149 -14.50 -0.64 4.27
CA GLY A 149 -14.23 -2.06 4.04
C GLY A 149 -12.91 -2.32 3.30
N ALA A 150 -11.94 -1.40 3.41
CA ALA A 150 -10.60 -1.56 2.84
C ALA A 150 -9.77 -2.62 3.57
N LEU A 151 -10.04 -2.84 4.86
CA LEU A 151 -9.37 -3.85 5.67
C LEU A 151 -10.35 -5.01 5.90
N ARG A 152 -9.89 -6.24 5.69
CA ARG A 152 -10.66 -7.46 5.94
C ARG A 152 -9.78 -8.48 6.66
N TYR A 153 -10.34 -9.15 7.65
CA TYR A 153 -9.66 -10.18 8.43
C TYR A 153 -10.50 -11.44 8.47
N GLY A 154 -9.87 -12.59 8.31
CA GLY A 154 -10.57 -13.86 8.18
C GLY A 154 -9.61 -15.03 8.02
N ASP A 155 -10.16 -16.20 7.74
CA ASP A 155 -9.34 -17.35 7.40
C ASP A 155 -8.79 -17.19 5.97
N LEU A 156 -7.54 -17.60 5.75
CA LEU A 156 -6.83 -17.45 4.48
C LEU A 156 -7.64 -18.04 3.31
N GLU A 157 -8.33 -19.14 3.58
CA GLU A 157 -9.17 -19.87 2.65
C GLU A 157 -10.36 -19.03 2.14
N ASP A 158 -10.88 -18.12 2.97
CA ASP A 158 -12.00 -17.23 2.62
C ASP A 158 -11.60 -16.22 1.53
N PHE A 159 -10.30 -15.96 1.38
CA PHE A 159 -9.77 -14.98 0.43
C PHE A 159 -9.14 -15.61 -0.81
N ALA A 160 -9.10 -16.94 -0.92
CA ALA A 160 -8.34 -17.65 -1.95
C ALA A 160 -8.61 -17.15 -3.38
N GLY A 161 -9.86 -16.76 -3.70
CA GLY A 161 -10.24 -16.24 -5.01
C GLY A 161 -9.70 -14.86 -5.36
N GLU A 162 -9.15 -14.12 -4.39
CA GLU A 162 -8.61 -12.77 -4.58
C GLU A 162 -7.08 -12.73 -4.43
N LEU A 163 -6.48 -13.73 -3.78
CA LEU A 163 -5.05 -13.74 -3.47
C LEU A 163 -4.15 -13.80 -4.71
N ASP A 164 -4.63 -14.37 -5.82
CA ASP A 164 -3.91 -14.39 -7.10
C ASP A 164 -3.62 -12.98 -7.64
N ALA A 165 -4.48 -12.00 -7.33
CA ALA A 165 -4.31 -10.60 -7.70
C ALA A 165 -3.62 -9.77 -6.60
N ALA A 166 -3.38 -10.37 -5.43
CA ALA A 166 -2.77 -9.69 -4.31
C ALA A 166 -1.24 -9.73 -4.36
N SER A 167 -0.64 -8.77 -3.67
CA SER A 167 0.81 -8.70 -3.44
C SER A 167 1.09 -8.61 -1.94
N VAL A 168 2.33 -8.85 -1.53
CA VAL A 168 2.78 -8.63 -0.15
C VAL A 168 3.60 -7.34 -0.09
N ALA A 169 4.14 -6.98 1.07
CA ALA A 169 5.16 -5.93 1.14
C ALA A 169 6.44 -6.41 0.42
N GLU A 170 7.13 -5.53 -0.31
CA GLU A 170 8.33 -5.87 -1.11
C GLU A 170 9.42 -6.49 -0.20
N GLU A 171 9.54 -5.97 1.02
CA GLU A 171 10.47 -6.45 2.07
C GLU A 171 10.13 -7.84 2.60
N LEU A 172 8.94 -8.35 2.32
CA LEU A 172 8.42 -9.65 2.76
C LEU A 172 8.23 -10.65 1.61
N GLU A 173 8.67 -10.33 0.40
CA GLU A 173 8.63 -11.28 -0.71
C GLU A 173 9.37 -12.57 -0.35
N GLY A 174 8.70 -13.72 -0.57
CA GLY A 174 9.24 -15.04 -0.22
C GLY A 174 9.17 -15.41 1.27
N ALA A 175 8.80 -14.49 2.17
CA ALA A 175 8.70 -14.77 3.61
C ALA A 175 7.38 -15.45 4.03
N GLY A 176 6.41 -15.61 3.11
CA GLY A 176 5.08 -16.14 3.42
C GLY A 176 4.26 -15.22 4.32
N SER A 177 4.13 -13.94 3.94
CA SER A 177 3.30 -12.97 4.66
C SER A 177 1.81 -13.32 4.54
N HIS A 178 1.07 -13.16 5.65
CA HIS A 178 -0.39 -13.28 5.74
C HIS A 178 -1.10 -11.91 5.71
N VAL A 179 -0.36 -10.84 5.39
CA VAL A 179 -0.93 -9.54 5.05
C VAL A 179 -0.79 -9.34 3.54
N TYR A 180 -1.93 -9.18 2.88
CA TYR A 180 -2.06 -9.12 1.43
C TYR A 180 -2.63 -7.78 0.99
N TYR A 181 -2.15 -7.26 -0.13
CA TYR A 181 -2.52 -5.95 -0.67
C TYR A 181 -3.10 -6.12 -2.07
N LEU A 182 -4.35 -5.71 -2.22
CA LEU A 182 -5.04 -5.58 -3.50
C LEU A 182 -4.89 -4.15 -4.02
N ASN A 183 -4.98 -4.02 -5.35
CA ASN A 183 -5.05 -2.73 -6.03
C ASN A 183 -3.92 -1.76 -5.66
N ARG A 184 -2.69 -2.28 -5.52
CA ARG A 184 -1.50 -1.44 -5.29
C ARG A 184 -1.39 -0.39 -6.39
N PRO A 185 -1.31 0.91 -6.05
CA PRO A 185 -1.27 1.95 -7.05
C PRO A 185 -0.02 1.82 -7.96
N LYS A 186 -0.24 1.55 -9.24
CA LYS A 186 0.80 1.56 -10.28
C LYS A 186 1.14 2.97 -10.72
N ARG A 187 2.27 3.13 -11.44
CA ARG A 187 2.68 4.42 -11.98
C ARG A 187 1.77 4.83 -13.13
N TRP A 188 1.69 6.14 -13.36
CA TRP A 188 0.78 6.65 -14.37
C TRP A 188 1.38 7.82 -15.16
N ILE A 189 0.87 7.99 -16.38
CA ILE A 189 1.11 9.13 -17.27
C ILE A 189 -0.21 9.85 -17.44
N ALA A 190 -0.22 11.17 -17.30
CA ALA A 190 -1.38 12.00 -17.61
C ALA A 190 -0.97 13.28 -18.33
N GLY A 191 -1.91 13.88 -19.05
CA GLY A 191 -1.77 15.19 -19.68
C GLY A 191 -3.10 15.65 -20.26
N THR A 192 -3.13 16.89 -20.72
CA THR A 192 -4.33 17.53 -21.29
C THR A 192 -4.00 17.95 -22.71
N VAL A 193 -4.85 17.65 -23.69
CA VAL A 193 -4.65 18.08 -25.08
C VAL A 193 -5.52 19.30 -25.34
N ALA A 194 -4.92 20.38 -25.83
CA ALA A 194 -5.61 21.64 -26.09
C ALA A 194 -5.17 22.28 -27.40
N ASN A 195 -6.05 23.08 -27.99
CA ASN A 195 -5.76 23.94 -29.12
C ASN A 195 -5.68 25.39 -28.64
N ARG A 196 -4.48 25.99 -28.72
CA ARG A 196 -4.28 27.35 -28.23
C ARG A 196 -4.97 28.41 -29.09
N GLY A 197 -5.08 28.16 -30.39
CA GLY A 197 -5.72 29.09 -31.34
C GLY A 197 -7.22 29.23 -31.09
N GLU A 198 -7.87 28.14 -30.70
CA GLU A 198 -9.31 28.12 -30.38
C GLU A 198 -9.57 28.39 -28.90
N ASN A 199 -8.54 28.33 -28.05
CA ASN A 199 -8.64 28.41 -26.59
C ASN A 199 -9.63 27.36 -26.03
N GLU A 200 -9.54 26.14 -26.57
CA GLU A 200 -10.42 25.02 -26.27
C GLU A 200 -9.61 23.74 -26.08
N VAL A 201 -10.15 22.82 -25.29
CA VAL A 201 -9.61 21.47 -25.12
C VAL A 201 -9.97 20.59 -26.31
N VAL A 202 -9.12 19.61 -26.62
CA VAL A 202 -9.38 18.69 -27.73
C VAL A 202 -9.97 17.40 -27.19
N ILE A 203 -11.28 17.26 -27.36
CA ILE A 203 -12.05 16.09 -26.96
C ILE A 203 -11.86 14.97 -28.00
N GLY A 204 -11.62 13.74 -27.54
CA GLY A 204 -11.53 12.57 -28.39
C GLY A 204 -10.23 12.42 -29.19
N ALA A 205 -9.19 13.21 -28.89
CA ALA A 205 -7.85 13.07 -29.46
C ALA A 205 -7.32 11.66 -29.15
N ARG A 206 -6.75 10.98 -30.14
CA ARG A 206 -6.21 9.62 -29.95
C ARG A 206 -4.86 9.72 -29.27
N VAL A 207 -4.68 8.99 -28.17
CA VAL A 207 -3.42 8.91 -27.44
C VAL A 207 -2.91 7.49 -27.48
N GLY A 208 -1.74 7.27 -28.07
CA GLY A 208 -1.03 5.99 -28.06
C GLY A 208 0.10 6.02 -27.03
N ILE A 209 0.19 4.97 -26.21
CA ILE A 209 1.29 4.76 -25.26
C ILE A 209 2.15 3.62 -25.79
N PHE A 210 3.43 3.88 -25.95
CA PHE A 210 4.41 2.94 -26.47
C PHE A 210 5.49 2.68 -25.43
N ASP A 211 5.87 1.41 -25.26
CA ASP A 211 7.02 1.06 -24.43
C ASP A 211 8.36 1.43 -25.07
N ASP A 212 9.45 1.18 -24.36
CA ASP A 212 10.82 1.40 -24.81
C ASP A 212 11.22 0.53 -26.01
N GLY A 213 10.54 -0.60 -26.22
CA GLY A 213 10.66 -1.45 -27.40
C GLY A 213 9.87 -0.94 -28.62
N GLY A 214 9.08 0.14 -28.47
CA GLY A 214 8.23 0.69 -29.52
C GLY A 214 6.89 -0.04 -29.70
N SER A 215 6.53 -0.97 -28.82
CA SER A 215 5.23 -1.64 -28.86
C SER A 215 4.15 -0.75 -28.27
N CYS A 216 3.01 -0.63 -28.94
CA CYS A 216 1.85 0.09 -28.41
C CYS A 216 1.20 -0.75 -27.29
N VAL A 217 1.29 -0.27 -26.05
CA VAL A 217 0.76 -0.95 -24.86
C VAL A 217 -0.62 -0.45 -24.45
N ALA A 218 -1.02 0.73 -24.92
CA ALA A 218 -2.37 1.26 -24.71
C ALA A 218 -2.75 2.26 -25.80
N SER A 219 -4.05 2.31 -26.14
CA SER A 219 -4.63 3.36 -26.96
C SER A 219 -5.85 3.92 -26.24
N LEU A 220 -5.82 5.23 -26.01
CA LEU A 220 -6.82 5.98 -25.26
C LEU A 220 -7.41 7.09 -26.15
N LYS A 221 -8.45 7.73 -25.63
CA LYS A 221 -8.95 8.99 -26.15
C LYS A 221 -8.99 10.01 -25.02
N THR A 222 -8.78 11.27 -25.35
CA THR A 222 -9.03 12.35 -24.40
C THR A 222 -10.51 12.46 -24.07
N ASP A 223 -10.82 12.79 -22.82
CA ASP A 223 -12.19 12.97 -22.32
C ASP A 223 -12.75 14.37 -22.63
N GLU A 224 -13.86 14.73 -21.98
CA GLU A 224 -14.53 16.02 -22.11
C GLU A 224 -13.73 17.22 -21.59
N PHE A 225 -12.68 17.00 -20.80
CA PHE A 225 -11.72 18.03 -20.37
C PHE A 225 -10.46 18.03 -21.24
N GLY A 226 -10.40 17.21 -22.29
CA GLY A 226 -9.19 17.00 -23.08
C GLY A 226 -8.13 16.17 -22.35
N ASP A 227 -8.46 15.59 -21.19
CA ASP A 227 -7.51 14.86 -20.37
C ASP A 227 -7.35 13.44 -20.87
N PHE A 228 -6.14 12.89 -20.75
CA PHE A 228 -5.88 11.48 -20.86
C PHE A 228 -5.09 10.99 -19.67
N LYS A 229 -5.31 9.72 -19.31
CA LYS A 229 -4.54 9.06 -18.26
C LYS A 229 -4.33 7.59 -18.57
N TYR A 230 -3.09 7.13 -18.44
CA TYR A 230 -2.71 5.73 -18.45
C TYR A 230 -2.09 5.36 -17.11
N ASP A 231 -2.69 4.45 -16.34
CA ASP A 231 -2.30 4.11 -14.97
C ASP A 231 -1.73 2.70 -14.77
N GLU A 232 -1.33 2.06 -15.88
CA GLU A 232 -0.72 0.75 -15.89
C GLU A 232 0.79 0.80 -16.21
N CYS A 233 1.47 1.90 -15.83
CA CYS A 233 2.89 2.05 -16.13
C CYS A 233 3.75 1.19 -15.21
N GLY A 234 4.66 0.43 -15.82
CA GLY A 234 5.78 -0.22 -15.15
C GLY A 234 6.94 0.75 -14.86
N LYS A 235 7.97 0.26 -14.18
CA LYS A 235 9.18 1.04 -13.84
C LYS A 235 10.10 1.21 -15.06
N ARG A 236 9.66 1.95 -16.09
CA ARG A 236 10.37 2.14 -17.37
C ARG A 236 10.00 3.45 -18.06
N ARG A 237 10.63 3.71 -19.21
CA ARG A 237 10.29 4.82 -20.11
C ARG A 237 9.19 4.45 -21.09
N TYR A 238 8.41 5.45 -21.46
CA TYR A 238 7.34 5.37 -22.44
C TYR A 238 7.45 6.51 -23.45
N ARG A 239 6.87 6.29 -24.62
CA ARG A 239 6.59 7.34 -25.60
C ARG A 239 5.08 7.52 -25.73
N VAL A 240 4.63 8.76 -25.74
CA VAL A 240 3.22 9.13 -25.90
C VAL A 240 3.06 9.80 -27.25
N ARG A 241 2.17 9.28 -28.09
CA ARG A 241 1.83 9.86 -29.39
C ARG A 241 0.39 10.34 -29.39
N ILE A 242 0.17 11.59 -29.72
CA ILE A 242 -1.14 12.24 -29.71
C ILE A 242 -1.52 12.61 -31.14
N GLU A 243 -2.72 12.22 -31.56
CA GLU A 243 -3.28 12.50 -32.87
C GLU A 243 -4.67 13.14 -32.73
N ALA A 244 -4.78 14.39 -33.18
CA ALA A 244 -6.02 15.15 -33.23
C ALA A 244 -6.39 15.44 -34.69
N ASP A 245 -7.67 15.39 -35.03
CA ASP A 245 -8.15 15.63 -36.39
C ASP A 245 -7.82 17.05 -36.84
N GLY A 246 -7.23 17.19 -38.03
CA GLY A 246 -6.78 18.48 -38.57
C GLY A 246 -5.37 18.91 -38.13
N PHE A 247 -4.74 18.24 -37.15
CA PHE A 247 -3.43 18.64 -36.60
C PHE A 247 -2.34 17.59 -36.79
N ALA A 248 -1.09 18.03 -36.94
CA ALA A 248 0.07 17.15 -37.01
C ALA A 248 0.21 16.33 -35.70
N PRO A 249 0.64 15.06 -35.78
CA PRO A 249 0.83 14.23 -34.59
C PRO A 249 1.96 14.77 -33.71
N ILE A 250 1.80 14.66 -32.40
CA ILE A 250 2.81 15.05 -31.40
C ILE A 250 3.36 13.79 -30.72
N GLU A 251 4.67 13.71 -30.55
CA GLU A 251 5.33 12.67 -29.76
C GLU A 251 6.05 13.28 -28.54
N LEU A 252 5.86 12.66 -27.38
CA LEU A 252 6.43 13.07 -26.10
C LEU A 252 7.08 11.85 -25.41
N GLU A 253 8.08 12.11 -24.57
CA GLU A 253 8.66 11.09 -23.70
C GLU A 253 8.05 11.16 -22.29
N ALA A 254 7.87 10.01 -21.66
CA ALA A 254 7.40 9.90 -20.29
C ALA A 254 8.26 8.89 -19.51
N ASP A 255 9.12 9.37 -18.61
CA ASP A 255 10.00 8.52 -17.80
C ASP A 255 9.31 8.11 -16.49
N CYS A 256 8.66 6.94 -16.50
CA CYS A 256 8.04 6.34 -15.32
C CYS A 256 9.02 5.45 -14.51
N THR A 257 10.35 5.60 -14.65
CA THR A 257 11.32 4.76 -13.94
C THR A 257 11.36 5.03 -12.44
N HIS A 258 11.02 6.25 -12.02
CA HIS A 258 11.06 6.65 -10.60
C HIS A 258 9.73 7.21 -10.07
N ALA A 259 8.96 7.90 -10.90
CA ALA A 259 7.76 8.62 -10.48
C ALA A 259 6.64 8.54 -11.53
N ASP A 260 5.49 9.11 -11.18
CA ASP A 260 4.41 9.40 -12.14
C ASP A 260 4.80 10.57 -13.04
N VAL A 261 4.25 10.60 -14.25
CA VAL A 261 4.54 11.64 -15.24
C VAL A 261 3.29 12.46 -15.53
N VAL A 262 3.43 13.77 -15.42
CA VAL A 262 2.43 14.76 -15.88
C VAL A 262 3.04 15.52 -17.04
N LEU A 263 2.43 15.38 -18.22
CA LEU A 263 2.88 15.98 -19.49
C LEU A 263 2.38 17.43 -19.69
N ASP A 264 1.66 17.99 -18.70
CA ASP A 264 1.03 19.30 -18.74
C ASP A 264 0.07 19.44 -19.96
N ASP A 265 -0.14 20.67 -20.43
CA ASP A 265 -0.92 20.96 -21.63
C ASP A 265 -0.11 20.64 -22.89
N VAL A 266 -0.58 19.68 -23.67
CA VAL A 266 -0.04 19.31 -24.97
C VAL A 266 -0.79 20.09 -26.06
N LEU A 267 -0.13 21.11 -26.59
CA LEU A 267 -0.73 22.05 -27.54
C LEU A 267 -0.66 21.52 -28.98
N VAL A 268 -1.82 21.29 -29.61
CA VAL A 268 -1.94 20.94 -31.03
C VAL A 268 -2.20 22.19 -31.88
N ASP A 269 -1.14 22.90 -32.23
CA ASP A 269 -1.26 24.19 -32.95
C ASP A 269 -0.87 24.11 -34.44
N GLN A 270 -0.26 23.00 -34.89
CA GLN A 270 0.22 22.86 -36.27
C GLN A 270 -0.78 22.10 -37.14
N PRO A 271 -1.38 22.72 -38.16
CA PRO A 271 -2.25 22.03 -39.10
C PRO A 271 -1.48 20.99 -39.93
N ARG A 272 -2.15 19.92 -40.34
CA ARG A 272 -1.60 18.92 -41.26
C ARG A 272 -1.45 19.43 -42.68
#